data_AF-A0AAW2N0I1-F1
#
_entry.id   AF-A0AAW2N0I1-F1
#
_cell.length_a   1.000
_cell.length_b   1.000
_cell.length_c   1.000
_cell.angle_alpha   90.00
_cell.angle_beta   90.00
_cell.angle_gamma   90.00
#
_symmetry.space_group_name_H-M   'P 1'
#
loop_
_entity.id
_entity.type
_entity.pdbx_description
1 polymer ?
#
loop_
_entity_poly.entity_id
_entity_poly.type
_entity_poly.pdbx_seq_one_letter_code
_entity_poly.pdbx_strand_id
1 'polypeptide(L)'
;MATQMSKKRKFVADGVFFAELNELFTRELAEDGYSGVEVRVTPVRTEVIIRATRTQNVLGEKGRRIRELTSVVQKRFKFPENSVELYAEKVNNRGLCAIAQAESLRYKLLGGLAVRRACYGVLRFVMESGAKGCEVIISGKLRAQRAKSMKFKDGYMISSGQPVKEYIDSAVRHVLLRQGVLGIKVKIMLDWDPKGKAGPTTPLPDLVTIHPPKEEEVIRPIMLPAEVETMEFGRLDPNIHCHLPLSYYLIAFPNGLSHFLKVQCKGADEGYKPAPTCARLECPPYKVVHSQKEFEIRSYEEGLWLSGPNITAPTYTDGAFKGFRILFAYYNGNNTQHVTINMTAPVLVDIQNSTYNVYFYVPKKYQTGVALPTLLTDEIKKVNLPKFKYAAVRRFGGFISELSIGLETATLKKSLQGTPYQQAATGPVTVAGYNSPFELFNRVNEIWLGFN
;
A
#
# COMPACT_ATOMS: atom_id res chain seq x y z
N MET A 1 22.81 -23.34 -47.55
CA MET A 1 21.34 -23.37 -47.44
C MET A 1 21.00 -23.86 -46.04
N ALA A 2 20.07 -23.19 -45.34
CA ALA A 2 19.57 -23.72 -44.06
C ALA A 2 18.95 -25.10 -44.33
N THR A 3 19.32 -26.10 -43.54
CA THR A 3 18.75 -27.45 -43.64
C THR A 3 17.24 -27.36 -43.48
N GLN A 4 16.50 -27.82 -44.48
CA GLN A 4 15.04 -27.78 -44.45
C GLN A 4 14.55 -28.79 -43.40
N MET A 5 14.15 -28.28 -42.23
CA MET A 5 13.66 -29.08 -41.12
C MET A 5 12.14 -28.91 -40.97
N SER A 6 11.46 -29.98 -40.55
CA SER A 6 10.05 -29.89 -40.19
C SER A 6 9.87 -29.03 -38.93
N LYS A 7 8.76 -28.29 -38.84
CA LYS A 7 8.47 -27.43 -37.68
C LYS A 7 8.51 -28.21 -36.36
N LYS A 8 7.96 -29.43 -36.34
CA LYS A 8 7.98 -30.31 -35.15
C LYS A 8 9.41 -30.65 -34.72
N ARG A 9 10.27 -31.07 -35.66
CA ARG A 9 11.67 -31.39 -35.35
C ARG A 9 12.44 -30.16 -34.90
N LYS A 10 12.16 -28.99 -35.49
CA LYS A 10 12.75 -27.71 -35.08
C LYS A 10 12.41 -27.40 -33.62
N PHE A 11 11.14 -27.39 -33.24
CA PHE A 11 10.75 -27.09 -31.85
C PHE A 11 11.35 -28.07 -30.83
N VAL A 12 11.44 -29.36 -31.18
CA VAL A 12 12.09 -30.35 -30.32
C VAL A 12 13.59 -30.08 -30.20
N ALA A 13 14.28 -29.78 -31.31
CA ALA A 13 15.70 -29.44 -31.30
C ALA A 13 15.98 -28.19 -30.47
N ASP A 14 15.17 -27.14 -30.62
CA ASP A 14 15.27 -25.90 -29.86
C ASP A 14 15.05 -26.14 -28.35
N GLY A 15 14.10 -27.01 -27.99
CA GLY A 15 13.85 -27.40 -26.60
C GLY A 15 15.00 -28.22 -25.98
N VAL A 16 15.59 -29.15 -26.75
CA VAL A 16 16.76 -29.92 -26.31
C VAL A 16 17.97 -29.00 -26.13
N PHE A 17 18.18 -28.05 -27.05
CA PHE A 17 19.21 -27.03 -26.95
C PHE A 17 19.07 -26.20 -25.68
N PHE A 18 17.86 -25.72 -25.36
CA PHE A 18 17.58 -24.99 -24.13
C PHE A 18 17.86 -25.84 -22.88
N ALA A 19 17.43 -27.10 -22.87
CA ALA A 19 17.63 -28.01 -21.74
C ALA A 19 19.13 -28.30 -21.49
N GLU A 20 19.91 -28.54 -22.54
CA GLU A 20 21.36 -28.77 -22.43
C GLU A 20 22.09 -27.53 -21.91
N LEU A 21 21.74 -26.34 -22.42
CA LEU A 21 22.30 -25.08 -21.92
C LEU A 21 21.96 -24.84 -20.45
N ASN A 22 20.70 -25.04 -20.07
CA ASN A 22 20.27 -24.84 -18.69
C ASN A 22 21.00 -25.78 -17.72
N GLU A 23 21.23 -27.04 -18.11
CA GLU A 23 21.97 -27.99 -17.29
C GLU A 23 23.47 -27.67 -17.23
N LEU A 24 24.08 -27.25 -18.34
CA LEU A 24 25.47 -26.81 -18.39
C LEU A 24 25.71 -25.66 -17.40
N PHE A 25 24.90 -24.60 -17.46
CA PHE A 25 25.03 -23.45 -16.57
C PHE A 25 24.64 -23.77 -15.13
N THR A 26 23.68 -24.67 -14.90
CA THR A 26 23.34 -25.12 -13.55
C THR A 26 24.53 -25.75 -12.84
N ARG A 27 25.36 -26.52 -13.57
CA ARG A 27 26.55 -27.15 -13.00
C ARG A 27 27.71 -26.17 -12.83
N GLU A 28 27.99 -25.39 -13.87
CA GLU A 28 29.15 -24.50 -13.90
C GLU A 28 28.99 -23.25 -13.01
N LEU A 29 27.78 -22.70 -12.96
CA LEU A 29 27.45 -21.46 -12.23
C LEU A 29 26.71 -21.71 -10.91
N ALA A 30 26.78 -22.95 -10.38
CA ALA A 30 26.15 -23.31 -9.11
C ALA A 30 26.61 -22.39 -7.95
N GLU A 31 27.91 -22.08 -7.93
CA GLU A 31 28.53 -21.22 -6.90
C GLU A 31 28.07 -19.76 -6.97
N ASP A 32 27.69 -19.30 -8.16
CA ASP A 32 27.32 -17.91 -8.42
C ASP A 32 25.84 -17.62 -8.19
N GLY A 33 25.09 -18.63 -7.75
CA GLY A 33 23.65 -18.56 -7.56
C GLY A 33 22.93 -18.36 -8.88
N TYR A 34 23.20 -19.26 -9.84
CA TYR A 34 22.42 -19.40 -11.06
C TYR A 34 20.93 -19.62 -10.74
N SER A 35 20.05 -18.99 -11.52
CA SER A 35 18.59 -19.08 -11.35
C SER A 35 17.93 -19.63 -12.61
N GLY A 36 18.39 -19.22 -13.79
CA GLY A 36 17.87 -19.70 -15.05
C GLY A 36 18.54 -19.04 -16.24
N VAL A 37 18.13 -19.46 -17.43
CA VAL A 37 18.61 -18.92 -18.70
C VAL A 37 17.42 -18.57 -19.58
N GLU A 38 17.55 -17.50 -20.34
CA GLU A 38 16.61 -17.12 -21.40
C GLU A 38 17.38 -17.06 -22.72
N VAL A 39 16.85 -17.72 -23.75
CA VAL A 39 17.49 -17.78 -25.07
C VAL A 39 16.61 -17.03 -26.06
N ARG A 40 17.18 -16.01 -26.71
CA ARG A 40 16.53 -15.27 -27.78
C ARG A 40 17.25 -15.57 -29.08
N VAL A 41 16.57 -16.30 -29.97
CA VAL A 41 17.12 -16.71 -31.26
C VAL A 41 16.65 -15.73 -32.32
N THR A 42 17.58 -14.96 -32.90
CA THR A 42 17.34 -14.24 -34.16
C THR A 42 18.11 -14.92 -35.29
N PRO A 43 17.72 -14.74 -36.57
CA PRO A 43 18.46 -15.33 -37.69
C PRO A 43 19.91 -14.87 -37.78
N VAL A 44 20.23 -13.70 -37.21
CA VAL A 44 21.56 -13.08 -37.27
C VAL A 44 22.40 -13.46 -36.04
N ARG A 45 21.80 -13.40 -34.84
CA ARG A 45 22.48 -13.67 -33.56
C ARG A 45 21.59 -14.42 -32.59
N THR A 46 22.21 -15.29 -31.79
CA THR A 46 21.56 -15.93 -30.65
C THR A 46 22.06 -15.27 -29.37
N GLU A 47 21.14 -14.66 -28.63
CA GLU A 47 21.42 -14.03 -27.35
C GLU A 47 21.05 -15.00 -26.23
N VAL A 48 21.98 -15.25 -25.32
CA VAL A 48 21.76 -16.11 -24.16
C VAL A 48 21.89 -15.26 -22.90
N ILE A 49 20.78 -15.04 -22.22
CA ILE A 49 20.69 -14.21 -21.02
C ILE A 49 20.71 -15.12 -19.81
N ILE A 50 21.83 -15.11 -19.07
CA ILE A 50 22.03 -15.85 -17.83
C ILE A 50 21.47 -15.02 -16.69
N ARG A 51 20.47 -15.56 -15.98
CA ARG A 51 19.92 -14.96 -14.76
C ARG A 51 20.65 -15.52 -13.54
N ALA A 52 21.41 -14.68 -12.84
CA ALA A 52 22.18 -15.07 -11.67
C ALA A 52 22.07 -14.04 -10.54
N THR A 53 22.34 -14.48 -9.30
CA THR A 53 22.37 -13.57 -8.14
C THR A 53 23.65 -12.73 -8.10
N ARG A 54 24.80 -13.30 -8.47
CA ARG A 54 26.11 -12.64 -8.50
C ARG A 54 26.64 -12.48 -9.93
N THR A 55 26.17 -11.47 -10.65
CA THR A 55 26.57 -11.25 -12.06
C THR A 55 28.07 -11.01 -12.23
N GLN A 56 28.71 -10.29 -11.31
CA GLN A 56 30.15 -9.99 -11.38
C GLN A 56 31.03 -11.25 -11.47
N ASN A 57 30.69 -12.30 -10.73
CA ASN A 57 31.45 -13.55 -10.73
C ASN A 57 31.18 -14.40 -11.98
N VAL A 58 30.00 -14.25 -12.59
CA VAL A 58 29.68 -14.85 -13.89
C VAL A 58 30.49 -14.17 -15.02
N LEU A 59 30.65 -12.85 -14.97
CA LEU A 59 31.52 -12.12 -15.89
C LEU A 59 33.00 -12.51 -15.69
N GLY A 60 33.42 -12.62 -14.42
CA GLY A 60 34.81 -12.85 -14.03
C GLY A 60 35.71 -11.62 -14.26
N GLU A 61 37.00 -11.78 -14.00
CA GLU A 61 37.98 -10.69 -14.15
C GLU A 61 38.03 -10.17 -15.59
N LYS A 62 37.75 -8.88 -15.78
CA LYS A 62 37.69 -8.21 -17.10
C LYS A 62 36.84 -8.96 -18.14
N GLY A 63 35.80 -9.69 -17.70
CA GLY A 63 34.93 -10.48 -18.58
C GLY A 63 35.56 -11.77 -19.11
N ARG A 64 36.63 -12.28 -18.50
CA ARG A 64 37.31 -13.50 -18.96
C ARG A 64 36.37 -14.72 -18.94
N ARG A 65 35.66 -14.94 -17.82
CA ARG A 65 34.82 -16.13 -17.63
C ARG A 65 33.66 -16.17 -18.62
N ILE A 66 33.01 -15.03 -18.88
CA ILE A 66 31.92 -14.98 -19.86
C ILE A 66 32.40 -15.24 -21.31
N ARG A 67 33.63 -14.83 -21.66
CA ARG A 67 34.24 -15.15 -22.97
C ARG A 67 34.59 -16.64 -23.10
N GLU A 68 35.06 -17.25 -22.01
CA GLU A 68 35.30 -18.69 -21.94
C GLU A 68 33.99 -19.47 -22.12
N LEU A 69 32.92 -19.08 -21.40
CA LEU A 69 31.58 -19.66 -21.56
C LEU A 69 31.05 -19.48 -22.99
N THR A 70 31.26 -18.31 -23.60
CA THR A 70 30.90 -18.05 -25.00
C THR A 70 31.61 -19.01 -25.94
N SER A 71 32.92 -19.22 -25.73
CA SER A 71 33.71 -20.14 -26.53
C SER A 71 33.26 -21.60 -26.36
N VAL A 72 32.87 -22.00 -25.14
CA VAL A 72 32.33 -23.34 -24.86
C VAL A 72 31.02 -23.56 -25.60
N VAL A 73 30.06 -22.62 -25.49
CA VAL A 73 28.76 -22.71 -26.17
C VAL A 73 28.96 -22.73 -27.69
N GLN A 74 29.81 -21.85 -28.21
CA GLN A 74 30.09 -21.77 -29.64
C GLN A 74 30.67 -23.07 -30.20
N LYS A 75 31.70 -23.63 -29.53
CA LYS A 75 32.34 -24.89 -29.96
C LYS A 75 31.44 -26.10 -29.78
N ARG A 76 30.69 -26.17 -28.68
CA ARG A 76 29.80 -27.29 -28.35
C ARG A 76 28.68 -27.44 -29.37
N PHE A 77 28.02 -26.34 -29.71
CA PHE A 77 26.87 -26.32 -30.62
C PHE A 77 27.25 -26.00 -32.07
N LYS A 78 28.55 -25.84 -32.35
CA LYS A 78 29.10 -25.57 -33.69
C LYS A 78 28.50 -24.31 -34.33
N PHE A 79 28.33 -23.27 -33.54
CA PHE A 79 27.90 -21.97 -34.04
C PHE A 79 29.03 -21.29 -34.83
N PRO A 80 28.71 -20.54 -35.90
CA PRO A 80 29.69 -19.71 -36.58
C PRO A 80 30.25 -18.64 -35.64
N GLU A 81 31.45 -18.15 -35.95
CA GLU A 81 32.10 -17.10 -35.15
C GLU A 81 31.23 -15.84 -35.08
N ASN A 82 31.17 -15.23 -33.89
CA ASN A 82 30.39 -14.02 -33.59
C ASN A 82 28.86 -14.15 -33.75
N SER A 83 28.29 -15.36 -33.82
CA SER A 83 26.83 -15.53 -33.89
C SER A 83 26.14 -15.71 -32.54
N VAL A 84 26.90 -15.92 -31.46
CA VAL A 84 26.37 -16.14 -30.11
C VAL A 84 26.95 -15.10 -29.16
N GLU A 85 26.08 -14.44 -28.40
CA GLU A 85 26.47 -13.49 -27.36
C GLU A 85 25.79 -13.88 -26.04
N LEU A 86 26.57 -13.85 -24.95
CA LEU A 86 26.05 -14.09 -23.61
C LEU A 86 25.95 -12.79 -22.81
N TYR A 87 24.82 -12.64 -22.15
CA TYR A 87 24.52 -11.54 -21.23
C TYR A 87 24.28 -12.09 -19.84
N ALA A 88 24.68 -11.35 -18.80
CA ALA A 88 24.37 -11.71 -17.42
C ALA A 88 23.40 -10.68 -16.84
N GLU A 89 22.21 -11.14 -16.47
CA GLU A 89 21.18 -10.34 -15.82
C GLU A 89 21.09 -10.71 -14.34
N LYS A 90 20.91 -9.69 -13.49
CA LYS A 90 20.72 -9.90 -12.06
C LYS A 90 19.27 -10.29 -11.78
N VAL A 91 19.07 -11.35 -11.02
CA VAL A 91 17.73 -11.70 -10.50
C VAL A 91 17.25 -10.62 -9.54
N ASN A 92 16.07 -10.05 -9.79
CA ASN A 92 15.47 -8.98 -8.96
C ASN A 92 15.41 -9.38 -7.47
N ASN A 93 14.77 -10.52 -7.17
CA ASN A 93 14.61 -11.04 -5.82
C ASN A 93 15.21 -12.44 -5.69
N ARG A 94 16.41 -12.53 -5.10
CA ARG A 94 17.08 -13.83 -4.84
C ARG A 94 16.30 -14.74 -3.89
N GLY A 95 15.49 -14.16 -3.00
CA GLY A 95 14.72 -14.91 -2.00
C GLY A 95 13.57 -15.71 -2.58
N LEU A 96 13.02 -15.26 -3.72
CA LEU A 96 11.86 -15.89 -4.36
C LEU A 96 12.25 -17.02 -5.32
N CYS A 97 13.52 -17.13 -5.71
CA CYS A 97 14.00 -18.19 -6.61
C CYS A 97 14.39 -19.46 -5.83
N ALA A 98 13.71 -20.57 -6.09
CA ALA A 98 13.94 -21.84 -5.40
C ALA A 98 15.32 -22.44 -5.72
N ILE A 99 15.81 -22.29 -6.95
CA ILE A 99 17.12 -22.81 -7.37
C ILE A 99 18.25 -22.14 -6.57
N ALA A 100 18.24 -20.80 -6.50
CA ALA A 100 19.24 -20.04 -5.76
C ALA A 100 19.22 -20.37 -4.26
N GLN A 101 18.03 -20.60 -3.68
CA GLN A 101 17.90 -20.99 -2.27
C GLN A 101 18.34 -22.42 -2.01
N ALA A 102 18.07 -23.35 -2.94
CA ALA A 102 18.55 -24.73 -2.84
C ALA A 102 20.07 -24.80 -2.92
N GLU A 103 20.72 -24.03 -3.79
CA GLU A 103 22.18 -23.89 -3.83
C GLU A 103 22.72 -23.26 -2.55
N SER A 104 22.10 -22.18 -2.06
CA SER A 104 22.50 -21.56 -0.78
C SER A 104 22.44 -22.56 0.39
N LEU A 105 21.42 -23.41 0.43
CA LEU A 105 21.28 -24.46 1.43
C LEU A 105 22.36 -25.55 1.26
N ARG A 106 22.67 -25.94 0.02
CA ARG A 106 23.78 -26.87 -0.31
C ARG A 106 25.12 -26.33 0.21
N TYR A 107 25.45 -25.07 -0.05
CA TYR A 107 26.69 -24.46 0.46
C TYR A 107 26.74 -24.40 2.00
N LYS A 108 25.62 -24.07 2.65
CA LYS A 108 25.56 -24.05 4.13
C LYS A 108 25.81 -25.44 4.73
N LEU A 109 25.26 -26.49 4.13
CA LEU A 109 25.47 -27.87 4.60
C LEU A 109 26.88 -28.37 4.32
N LEU A 110 27.47 -28.03 3.17
CA LEU A 110 28.88 -28.31 2.87
C LEU A 110 29.83 -27.58 3.83
N GLY A 111 29.48 -26.36 4.24
CA GLY A 111 30.19 -25.59 5.26
C GLY A 111 30.04 -26.12 6.69
N GLY A 112 29.39 -27.28 6.89
CA GLY A 112 29.27 -27.94 8.19
C GLY A 112 28.22 -27.34 9.13
N LEU A 113 27.34 -26.45 8.65
CA LEU A 113 26.25 -25.93 9.49
C LEU A 113 25.26 -27.05 9.83
N ALA A 114 24.77 -27.02 11.07
CA ALA A 114 23.73 -27.95 11.51
C ALA A 114 22.45 -27.80 10.66
N VAL A 115 21.88 -28.95 10.26
CA VAL A 115 20.76 -29.04 9.30
C VAL A 115 19.57 -28.15 9.69
N ARG A 116 19.13 -28.19 10.95
CA ARG A 116 18.01 -27.35 11.42
C ARG A 116 18.33 -25.86 11.32
N ARG A 117 19.54 -25.45 11.70
CA ARG A 117 19.98 -24.05 11.64
C ARG A 117 20.05 -23.56 10.20
N ALA A 118 20.58 -24.38 9.29
CA ALA A 118 20.65 -24.05 7.87
C ALA A 118 19.25 -23.90 7.24
N CYS A 119 18.33 -24.84 7.50
CA CYS A 119 16.97 -24.79 6.98
C CYS A 119 16.17 -23.59 7.49
N TYR A 120 16.13 -23.36 8.81
CA TYR A 120 15.39 -22.22 9.36
C TYR A 120 15.97 -20.88 8.90
N GLY A 121 17.29 -20.81 8.69
CA GLY A 121 17.93 -19.63 8.11
C GLY A 121 17.50 -19.36 6.66
N VAL A 122 17.27 -20.41 5.84
CA VAL A 122 16.76 -20.24 4.47
C VAL A 122 15.26 -19.93 4.48
N LEU A 123 14.47 -20.65 5.29
CA LEU A 123 13.03 -20.40 5.44
C LEU A 123 12.74 -18.96 5.83
N ARG A 124 13.39 -18.45 6.88
CA ARG A 124 13.22 -17.07 7.33
C ARG A 124 13.59 -16.07 6.25
N PHE A 125 14.69 -16.30 5.53
CA PHE A 125 15.13 -15.42 4.44
C PHE A 125 14.13 -15.37 3.27
N VAL A 126 13.51 -16.51 2.93
CA VAL A 126 12.49 -16.61 1.89
C VAL A 126 11.21 -15.87 2.31
N MET A 127 10.75 -16.08 3.55
CA MET A 127 9.57 -15.39 4.09
C MET A 127 9.79 -13.88 4.19
N GLU A 128 10.98 -13.44 4.62
CA GLU A 128 11.38 -12.02 4.68
C GLU A 128 11.45 -11.36 3.29
N SER A 129 11.72 -12.15 2.25
CA SER A 129 11.72 -11.70 0.86
C SER A 129 10.31 -11.56 0.24
N GLY A 130 9.25 -11.80 1.02
CA GLY A 130 7.86 -11.62 0.60
C GLY A 130 7.22 -12.87 -0.04
N ALA A 131 7.74 -14.07 0.22
CA ALA A 131 7.05 -15.29 -0.18
C ALA A 131 5.82 -15.53 0.70
N LYS A 132 4.73 -16.04 0.12
CA LYS A 132 3.51 -16.40 0.85
C LYS A 132 3.70 -17.67 1.71
N GLY A 133 4.61 -18.54 1.29
CA GLY A 133 5.06 -19.67 2.09
C GLY A 133 6.25 -20.39 1.48
N CYS A 134 6.88 -21.24 2.28
CA CYS A 134 8.07 -22.00 1.89
C CYS A 134 8.08 -23.37 2.57
N GLU A 135 8.49 -24.39 1.82
CA GLU A 135 8.71 -25.75 2.31
C GLU A 135 10.12 -26.21 1.91
N VAL A 136 10.93 -26.58 2.90
CA VAL A 136 12.25 -27.16 2.71
C VAL A 136 12.22 -28.60 3.22
N ILE A 137 12.56 -29.54 2.34
CA ILE A 137 12.66 -30.96 2.66
C ILE A 137 14.11 -31.40 2.50
N ILE A 138 14.67 -32.04 3.53
CA ILE A 138 15.98 -32.69 3.45
C ILE A 138 15.80 -34.17 3.70
N SER A 139 16.28 -34.99 2.78
CA SER A 139 16.20 -36.45 2.84
C SER A 139 17.58 -37.08 2.70
N GLY A 140 17.90 -38.05 3.55
CA GLY A 140 19.11 -38.86 3.44
C GLY A 140 19.65 -39.29 4.81
N LYS A 141 20.93 -39.68 4.85
CA LYS A 141 21.62 -40.06 6.10
C LYS A 141 22.05 -38.79 6.85
N LEU A 142 21.29 -38.42 7.89
CA LEU A 142 21.51 -37.18 8.64
C LEU A 142 22.51 -37.35 9.79
N ARG A 143 22.09 -38.03 10.87
CA ARG A 143 22.95 -38.32 12.04
C ARG A 143 23.19 -39.82 12.23
N ALA A 144 22.24 -40.65 11.83
CA ALA A 144 22.28 -42.11 11.96
C ALA A 144 22.45 -42.77 10.58
N GLN A 145 22.80 -44.07 10.59
CA GLN A 145 22.97 -44.86 9.37
C GLN A 145 21.68 -45.01 8.55
N ARG A 146 20.52 -44.97 9.20
CA ARG A 146 19.21 -45.03 8.54
C ARG A 146 18.83 -43.67 7.96
N ALA A 147 18.35 -43.68 6.71
CA ALA A 147 17.86 -42.47 6.07
C ALA A 147 16.64 -41.90 6.79
N LYS A 148 16.58 -40.57 6.89
CA LYS A 148 15.46 -39.82 7.46
C LYS A 148 15.11 -38.64 6.55
N SER A 149 13.82 -38.33 6.46
CA SER A 149 13.33 -37.12 5.78
C SER A 149 12.83 -36.13 6.83
N MET A 150 13.38 -34.93 6.81
CA MET A 150 12.97 -33.81 7.65
C MET A 150 12.31 -32.77 6.77
N LYS A 151 11.10 -32.36 7.16
CA LYS A 151 10.33 -31.31 6.48
C LYS A 151 10.28 -30.09 7.39
N PHE A 152 10.54 -28.93 6.82
CA PHE A 152 10.44 -27.63 7.46
C PHE A 152 9.48 -26.80 6.62
N LYS A 153 8.40 -26.31 7.23
CA LYS A 153 7.35 -25.56 6.54
C LYS A 153 7.11 -24.26 7.29
N ASP A 154 6.85 -23.19 6.54
CA ASP A 154 6.44 -21.90 7.07
C ASP A 154 5.51 -21.21 6.06
N GLY A 155 4.55 -20.43 6.54
CA GLY A 155 3.54 -19.77 5.72
C GLY A 155 2.51 -20.72 5.07
N TYR A 156 1.90 -20.24 3.98
CA TYR A 156 0.84 -20.94 3.25
C TYR A 156 1.40 -21.68 2.02
N MET A 157 0.95 -22.92 1.79
CA MET A 157 1.48 -23.78 0.73
C MET A 157 0.37 -24.61 0.08
N ILE A 158 0.24 -24.50 -1.25
CA ILE A 158 -0.69 -25.29 -2.06
C ILE A 158 -0.01 -26.61 -2.46
N SER A 159 -0.77 -27.71 -2.54
CA SER A 159 -0.24 -29.04 -2.86
C SER A 159 -0.81 -29.69 -4.13
N SER A 160 -1.95 -29.21 -4.63
CA SER A 160 -2.67 -29.81 -5.78
C SER A 160 -3.23 -28.75 -6.73
N GLY A 161 -3.51 -29.18 -7.96
CA GLY A 161 -4.15 -28.36 -9.00
C GLY A 161 -3.18 -27.61 -9.91
N GLN A 162 -3.74 -26.91 -10.90
CA GLN A 162 -3.00 -26.03 -11.82
C GLN A 162 -2.27 -24.88 -11.09
N PRO A 163 -2.81 -24.26 -10.02
CA PRO A 163 -2.12 -23.19 -9.29
C PRO A 163 -0.74 -23.59 -8.76
N VAL A 164 -0.49 -24.88 -8.48
CA VAL A 164 0.84 -25.35 -8.07
C VAL A 164 1.89 -25.05 -9.13
N LYS A 165 1.58 -25.20 -10.42
CA LYS A 165 2.56 -24.96 -11.49
C LYS A 165 2.85 -23.48 -11.70
N GLU A 166 1.91 -22.60 -11.34
CA GLU A 166 1.99 -21.16 -11.55
C GLU A 166 2.57 -20.44 -10.33
N TYR A 167 2.18 -20.84 -9.12
CA TYR A 167 2.56 -20.19 -7.87
C TYR A 167 3.78 -20.79 -7.19
N ILE A 168 4.11 -22.06 -7.45
CA ILE A 168 5.17 -22.75 -6.72
C ILE A 168 6.40 -22.89 -7.61
N ASP A 169 7.45 -22.19 -7.23
CA ASP A 169 8.80 -22.46 -7.73
C ASP A 169 9.41 -23.59 -6.88
N SER A 170 10.00 -24.59 -7.53
CA SER A 170 10.58 -25.74 -6.82
C SER A 170 11.90 -26.18 -7.42
N ALA A 171 12.85 -26.50 -6.54
CA ALA A 171 14.18 -26.94 -6.93
C ALA A 171 14.64 -28.11 -6.07
N VAL A 172 15.34 -29.06 -6.68
CA VAL A 172 15.98 -30.20 -6.02
C VAL A 172 17.48 -30.13 -6.25
N ARG A 173 18.27 -30.33 -5.19
CA ARG A 173 19.73 -30.37 -5.26
C ARG A 173 20.29 -31.52 -4.43
N HIS A 174 21.43 -32.03 -4.87
CA HIS A 174 22.16 -33.08 -4.18
C HIS A 174 23.36 -32.50 -3.46
N VAL A 175 23.56 -32.92 -2.21
CA VAL A 175 24.71 -32.53 -1.39
C VAL A 175 25.54 -33.77 -1.14
N LEU A 176 26.79 -33.72 -1.59
CA LEU A 176 27.77 -34.78 -1.41
C LEU A 176 28.47 -34.56 -0.07
N LEU A 177 28.20 -35.40 0.92
CA LEU A 177 28.90 -35.41 2.20
C LEU A 177 29.74 -36.67 2.31
N ARG A 178 30.70 -36.69 3.25
CA ARG A 178 31.55 -37.86 3.50
C ARG A 178 30.76 -39.15 3.82
N GLN A 179 29.58 -39.02 4.45
CA GLN A 179 28.72 -40.16 4.81
C GLN A 179 27.84 -40.67 3.65
N GLY A 180 27.76 -39.92 2.54
CA GLY A 180 26.89 -40.20 1.40
C GLY A 180 26.19 -38.94 0.88
N VAL A 181 25.10 -39.13 0.12
CA VAL A 181 24.38 -38.03 -0.53
C VAL A 181 23.14 -37.64 0.27
N LEU A 182 22.94 -36.34 0.50
CA LEU A 182 21.68 -35.77 0.94
C LEU A 182 20.93 -35.16 -0.24
N GLY A 183 19.60 -35.30 -0.24
CA GLY A 183 18.71 -34.59 -1.15
C GLY A 183 18.09 -33.40 -0.45
N ILE A 184 18.16 -32.22 -1.09
CA ILE A 184 17.44 -31.00 -0.70
C ILE A 184 16.32 -30.81 -1.71
N LYS A 185 15.12 -30.49 -1.23
CA LYS A 185 14.02 -29.97 -2.05
C LYS A 185 13.51 -28.69 -1.40
N VAL A 186 13.52 -27.59 -2.15
CA VAL A 186 12.95 -26.31 -1.74
C VAL A 186 11.72 -26.04 -2.61
N LYS A 187 10.61 -25.69 -1.98
CA LYS A 187 9.39 -25.19 -2.63
C LYS A 187 9.09 -23.81 -2.07
N ILE A 188 8.92 -22.83 -2.95
CA ILE A 188 8.59 -21.46 -2.57
C ILE A 188 7.25 -21.14 -3.22
N MET A 189 6.26 -20.81 -2.39
CA MET A 189 5.00 -20.27 -2.87
C MET A 189 5.14 -18.77 -3.03
N LEU A 190 5.12 -18.32 -4.28
CA LEU A 190 5.15 -16.91 -4.65
C LEU A 190 3.85 -16.23 -4.21
N ASP A 191 3.91 -14.92 -3.98
CA ASP A 191 2.71 -14.13 -3.76
C ASP A 191 2.08 -13.71 -5.10
N TRP A 192 0.79 -13.39 -5.07
CA TRP A 192 0.09 -12.87 -6.24
C TRP A 192 0.52 -11.42 -6.50
N ASP A 193 1.04 -11.14 -7.70
CA ASP A 193 1.45 -9.80 -8.10
C ASP A 193 0.75 -9.39 -9.40
N PRO A 194 -0.15 -8.38 -9.38
CA PRO A 194 -0.84 -7.94 -10.60
C PRO A 194 0.11 -7.36 -11.65
N LYS A 195 1.33 -6.94 -11.26
CA LYS A 195 2.36 -6.44 -12.19
C LYS A 195 3.19 -7.56 -12.81
N GLY A 196 3.11 -8.79 -12.28
CA GLY A 196 3.83 -9.96 -12.80
C GLY A 196 5.35 -9.92 -12.62
N LYS A 197 5.89 -9.09 -11.71
CA LYS A 197 7.34 -8.97 -11.51
C LYS A 197 7.88 -9.97 -10.49
N ALA A 198 7.15 -10.17 -9.39
CA ALA A 198 7.58 -11.01 -8.28
C ALA A 198 6.88 -12.38 -8.24
N GLY A 199 5.74 -12.51 -8.90
CA GLY A 199 4.91 -13.71 -8.88
C GLY A 199 3.92 -13.73 -10.04
N PRO A 200 3.03 -14.74 -10.08
CA PRO A 200 2.05 -14.89 -11.15
C PRO A 200 1.03 -13.74 -11.16
N THR A 201 0.63 -13.34 -12.36
CA THR A 201 -0.39 -12.31 -12.61
C THR A 201 -1.80 -12.81 -12.35
N THR A 202 -2.04 -14.10 -12.61
CA THR A 202 -3.32 -14.77 -12.39
C THR A 202 -3.55 -14.91 -10.89
N PRO A 203 -4.68 -14.44 -10.33
CA PRO A 203 -5.02 -14.67 -8.94
C PRO A 203 -5.38 -16.14 -8.70
N LEU A 204 -5.38 -16.56 -7.43
CA LEU A 204 -5.84 -17.89 -7.06
C LEU A 204 -7.32 -18.05 -7.45
N PRO A 205 -7.73 -19.22 -7.97
CA PRO A 205 -9.09 -19.44 -8.44
C PRO A 205 -10.13 -19.30 -7.32
N ASP A 206 -9.72 -19.56 -6.07
CA ASP A 206 -10.59 -19.48 -4.89
C ASP A 206 -10.66 -18.06 -4.30
N LEU A 207 -9.80 -17.13 -4.76
CA LEU A 207 -9.72 -15.78 -4.22
C LEU A 207 -10.75 -14.87 -4.88
N VAL A 208 -11.90 -14.71 -4.22
CA VAL A 208 -12.95 -13.77 -4.65
C VAL A 208 -12.80 -12.44 -3.91
N THR A 209 -12.43 -11.37 -4.63
CA THR A 209 -12.39 -10.02 -4.08
C THR A 209 -13.73 -9.31 -4.31
N ILE A 210 -14.54 -9.22 -3.25
CA ILE A 210 -15.77 -8.43 -3.27
C ILE A 210 -15.39 -6.96 -3.08
N HIS A 211 -15.47 -6.18 -4.15
CA HIS A 211 -15.26 -4.74 -4.06
C HIS A 211 -16.49 -4.08 -3.42
N PRO A 212 -16.30 -3.18 -2.45
CA PRO A 212 -17.42 -2.40 -1.93
C PRO A 212 -18.03 -1.57 -3.07
N PRO A 213 -19.33 -1.26 -3.01
CA PRO A 213 -19.96 -0.39 -3.99
C PRO A 213 -19.22 0.95 -4.03
N LYS A 214 -19.03 1.48 -5.23
CA LYS A 214 -18.53 2.84 -5.39
C LYS A 214 -19.57 3.80 -4.83
N GLU A 215 -19.12 4.83 -4.12
CA GLU A 215 -20.01 5.92 -3.72
C GLU A 215 -20.56 6.57 -4.99
N GLU A 216 -21.89 6.51 -5.17
CA GLU A 216 -22.56 7.23 -6.25
C GLU A 216 -22.48 8.72 -5.95
N GLU A 217 -21.94 9.50 -6.89
CA GLU A 217 -22.10 10.95 -6.84
C GLU A 217 -23.59 11.25 -6.97
N VAL A 218 -24.17 11.80 -5.90
CA VAL A 218 -25.56 12.27 -5.90
C VAL A 218 -25.69 13.27 -7.04
N ILE A 219 -26.32 12.86 -8.14
CA ILE A 219 -26.71 13.73 -9.23
C ILE A 219 -27.70 14.72 -8.62
N ARG A 220 -27.21 15.91 -8.25
CA ARG A 220 -28.10 16.97 -7.79
C ARG A 220 -29.05 17.27 -8.94
N PRO A 221 -30.38 17.24 -8.72
CA PRO A 221 -31.30 17.69 -9.76
C PRO A 221 -30.89 19.11 -10.14
N ILE A 222 -30.76 19.35 -11.45
CA ILE A 222 -30.57 20.69 -11.99
C ILE A 222 -31.77 21.50 -11.48
N MET A 223 -31.53 22.43 -10.56
CA MET A 223 -32.56 23.37 -10.13
C MET A 223 -33.00 24.16 -11.36
N LEU A 224 -34.19 23.84 -11.89
CA LEU A 224 -34.91 24.77 -12.73
C LEU A 224 -35.21 26.00 -11.86
N PRO A 225 -34.86 27.22 -12.29
CA PRO A 225 -35.13 28.41 -11.50
C PRO A 225 -36.63 28.51 -11.26
N ALA A 226 -37.02 28.51 -9.98
CA ALA A 226 -38.37 28.82 -9.54
C ALA A 226 -38.68 30.30 -9.85
N GLU A 227 -39.84 30.49 -10.45
CA GLU A 227 -40.72 31.67 -10.42
C GLU A 227 -40.06 33.06 -10.48
N VAL A 228 -40.33 33.73 -11.60
CA VAL A 228 -40.14 35.18 -11.79
C VAL A 228 -40.98 35.91 -10.75
N GLU A 229 -40.33 36.54 -9.77
CA GLU A 229 -40.94 37.59 -8.96
C GLU A 229 -41.42 38.70 -9.91
N THR A 230 -42.73 38.90 -9.96
CA THR A 230 -43.34 40.07 -10.59
C THR A 230 -42.94 41.30 -9.78
N MET A 231 -41.97 42.07 -10.29
CA MET A 231 -41.70 43.42 -9.80
C MET A 231 -42.91 44.32 -10.07
N GLU A 232 -43.46 44.90 -9.01
CA GLU A 232 -44.40 46.01 -9.09
C GLU A 232 -43.73 47.21 -9.76
N PHE A 233 -44.45 47.83 -10.72
CA PHE A 233 -44.06 49.08 -11.36
C PHE A 233 -44.15 50.24 -10.35
N GLY A 234 -43.03 50.53 -9.69
CA GLY A 234 -42.78 51.79 -8.98
C GLY A 234 -42.11 52.81 -9.89
N ARG A 235 -42.82 53.90 -10.18
CA ARG A 235 -42.43 55.19 -10.79
C ARG A 235 -40.96 55.37 -11.24
N LEU A 236 -40.82 55.70 -12.52
CA LEU A 236 -39.65 56.35 -13.12
C LEU A 236 -39.39 57.72 -12.46
N ASP A 237 -38.20 57.89 -11.89
CA ASP A 237 -37.55 59.19 -11.74
C ASP A 237 -36.51 59.36 -12.87
N PRO A 238 -36.53 60.46 -13.64
CA PRO A 238 -35.67 60.65 -14.80
C PRO A 238 -34.41 61.40 -14.35
N ASN A 239 -33.30 60.67 -14.15
CA ASN A 239 -31.92 61.16 -14.33
C ASN A 239 -30.95 60.13 -13.79
N ILE A 240 -30.31 59.36 -14.68
CA ILE A 240 -28.90 58.93 -14.61
C ILE A 240 -28.56 58.31 -15.97
N HIS A 241 -27.69 58.99 -16.71
CA HIS A 241 -27.04 58.45 -17.90
C HIS A 241 -25.85 57.58 -17.47
N CYS A 242 -25.71 56.39 -18.07
CA CYS A 242 -24.41 55.74 -18.25
C CYS A 242 -24.38 55.02 -19.61
N HIS A 243 -23.47 55.52 -20.45
CA HIS A 243 -23.11 55.00 -21.78
C HIS A 243 -22.15 53.82 -21.70
N LEU A 244 -22.22 52.91 -22.69
CA LEU A 244 -21.14 52.24 -23.47
C LEU A 244 -21.45 50.76 -23.81
N PRO A 245 -20.91 50.21 -24.92
CA PRO A 245 -21.75 49.73 -26.02
C PRO A 245 -21.59 48.23 -26.31
N LEU A 246 -22.59 47.72 -27.05
CA LEU A 246 -22.58 46.44 -27.74
C LEU A 246 -21.55 46.43 -28.88
N SER A 247 -20.78 45.34 -28.98
CA SER A 247 -20.18 44.89 -30.23
C SER A 247 -20.37 43.38 -30.37
N TYR A 248 -21.29 43.03 -31.26
CA TYR A 248 -21.50 41.68 -31.80
C TYR A 248 -20.32 41.26 -32.67
N TYR A 249 -19.91 39.99 -32.61
CA TYR A 249 -19.37 39.28 -33.78
C TYR A 249 -19.85 37.82 -33.77
N LEU A 250 -20.58 37.48 -34.83
CA LEU A 250 -21.01 36.14 -35.24
C LEU A 250 -19.83 35.38 -35.86
N ILE A 251 -19.59 34.14 -35.43
CA ILE A 251 -18.93 33.11 -36.24
C ILE A 251 -19.75 31.83 -36.11
N ALA A 252 -20.32 31.39 -37.24
CA ALA A 252 -21.03 30.14 -37.40
C ALA A 252 -20.05 28.99 -37.68
N PHE A 253 -20.29 27.83 -37.08
CA PHE A 253 -19.84 26.54 -37.61
C PHE A 253 -20.99 25.53 -37.59
N PRO A 254 -21.09 24.66 -38.62
CA PRO A 254 -22.20 23.77 -38.82
C PRO A 254 -22.01 22.53 -37.96
N ASN A 255 -23.00 22.25 -37.13
CA ASN A 255 -23.51 20.94 -36.71
C ASN A 255 -24.14 21.12 -35.34
N GLY A 256 -25.47 21.26 -35.37
CA GLY A 256 -26.29 21.54 -34.20
C GLY A 256 -26.11 20.50 -33.11
N LEU A 257 -25.60 20.97 -31.97
CA LEU A 257 -25.87 20.47 -30.63
C LEU A 257 -25.55 21.62 -29.68
N SER A 258 -26.59 22.33 -29.24
CA SER A 258 -26.48 23.45 -28.31
C SER A 258 -26.23 22.93 -26.90
N HIS A 259 -24.96 22.80 -26.50
CA HIS A 259 -24.59 22.84 -25.09
C HIS A 259 -24.44 24.29 -24.66
N PHE A 260 -25.34 24.78 -23.81
CA PHE A 260 -25.15 26.01 -23.06
C PHE A 260 -23.93 25.84 -22.15
N LEU A 261 -22.79 26.36 -22.58
CA LEU A 261 -21.65 26.59 -21.70
C LEU A 261 -22.02 27.79 -20.81
N LYS A 262 -22.45 27.51 -19.58
CA LYS A 262 -22.58 28.55 -18.56
C LYS A 262 -21.16 29.04 -18.28
N VAL A 263 -20.83 30.23 -18.79
CA VAL A 263 -19.64 30.97 -18.37
C VAL A 263 -19.86 31.32 -16.91
N GLN A 264 -19.24 30.53 -16.03
CA GLN A 264 -19.20 30.83 -14.61
C GLN A 264 -18.27 32.04 -14.44
N CYS A 265 -18.80 33.12 -13.88
CA CYS A 265 -18.00 34.26 -13.46
C CYS A 265 -16.82 33.76 -12.62
N LYS A 266 -15.59 34.06 -13.06
CA LYS A 266 -14.40 33.92 -12.23
C LYS A 266 -14.54 34.89 -11.06
N GLY A 267 -14.89 34.33 -9.91
CA GLY A 267 -15.09 35.05 -8.66
C GLY A 267 -15.46 34.08 -7.55
N ALA A 268 -14.68 33.02 -7.39
CA ALA A 268 -14.67 32.22 -6.17
C ALA A 268 -13.21 32.03 -5.80
N ASP A 269 -12.77 32.80 -4.82
CA ASP A 269 -11.51 32.58 -4.13
C ASP A 269 -11.38 31.09 -3.81
N GLU A 270 -10.22 30.50 -4.07
CA GLU A 270 -9.92 29.10 -3.81
C GLU A 270 -10.22 28.78 -2.34
N GLY A 271 -11.42 28.27 -2.10
CA GLY A 271 -11.90 27.89 -0.78
C GLY A 271 -10.95 26.88 -0.15
N TYR A 272 -10.91 26.89 1.17
CA TYR A 272 -10.16 25.92 1.96
C TYR A 272 -10.38 24.50 1.41
N LYS A 273 -9.29 23.71 1.26
CA LYS A 273 -9.35 22.35 0.66
C LYS A 273 -10.59 21.59 1.21
N PRO A 274 -11.27 20.75 0.43
CA PRO A 274 -12.40 19.97 0.94
C PRO A 274 -11.96 19.07 2.11
N ALA A 275 -12.80 18.96 3.14
CA ALA A 275 -12.52 18.16 4.34
C ALA A 275 -12.24 16.70 3.97
N PRO A 276 -11.13 16.11 4.42
CA PRO A 276 -10.80 14.75 4.02
C PRO A 276 -11.34 13.71 5.01
N THR A 277 -11.46 12.49 4.47
CA THR A 277 -11.57 11.18 5.14
C THR A 277 -12.89 10.75 5.77
N CYS A 278 -13.95 11.56 5.75
CA CYS A 278 -15.28 11.08 6.16
C CYS A 278 -15.97 10.14 5.15
N ALA A 279 -15.33 9.86 4.01
CA ALA A 279 -15.74 8.81 3.07
C ALA A 279 -15.40 7.40 3.60
N ARG A 280 -14.27 7.23 4.29
CA ARG A 280 -13.80 5.91 4.73
C ARG A 280 -14.25 5.53 6.14
N LEU A 281 -14.23 6.51 7.05
CA LEU A 281 -14.64 6.33 8.44
C LEU A 281 -15.77 7.30 8.74
N GLU A 282 -16.70 6.85 9.58
CA GLU A 282 -17.82 7.67 10.01
C GLU A 282 -17.34 8.88 10.83
N CYS A 283 -17.91 10.05 10.55
CA CYS A 283 -17.56 11.31 11.19
C CYS A 283 -18.75 11.98 11.90
N PRO A 284 -18.46 12.81 12.93
CA PRO A 284 -19.47 13.71 13.50
C PRO A 284 -19.97 14.69 12.42
N PRO A 285 -21.30 14.88 12.31
CA PRO A 285 -21.86 15.84 11.35
C PRO A 285 -21.51 17.27 11.74
N TYR A 286 -21.21 18.10 10.75
CA TYR A 286 -20.98 19.52 10.92
C TYR A 286 -21.46 20.32 9.71
N LYS A 287 -21.68 21.62 9.92
CA LYS A 287 -22.00 22.59 8.87
C LYS A 287 -20.90 23.63 8.77
N VAL A 288 -20.48 23.95 7.56
CA VAL A 288 -19.46 24.99 7.31
C VAL A 288 -20.15 26.35 7.36
N VAL A 289 -19.78 27.16 8.34
CA VAL A 289 -20.31 28.51 8.53
C VAL A 289 -19.53 29.51 7.69
N HIS A 290 -18.21 29.36 7.65
CA HIS A 290 -17.30 30.26 6.94
C HIS A 290 -16.06 29.50 6.47
N SER A 291 -15.54 29.83 5.30
CA SER A 291 -14.34 29.20 4.75
C SER A 291 -13.43 30.25 4.15
N GLN A 292 -12.15 30.22 4.53
CA GLN A 292 -11.10 31.07 3.99
C GLN A 292 -9.87 30.23 3.63
N LYS A 293 -8.92 30.81 2.92
CA LYS A 293 -7.70 30.12 2.46
C LYS A 293 -6.92 29.41 3.59
N GLU A 294 -6.97 29.92 4.82
CA GLU A 294 -6.15 29.45 5.93
C GLU A 294 -6.89 28.71 7.06
N PHE A 295 -8.22 28.86 7.14
CA PHE A 295 -9.03 28.21 8.18
C PHE A 295 -10.51 28.09 7.75
N GLU A 296 -11.24 27.28 8.51
CA GLU A 296 -12.67 27.02 8.31
C GLU A 296 -13.40 27.14 9.65
N ILE A 297 -14.56 27.81 9.67
CA ILE A 297 -15.45 27.84 10.83
C ILE A 297 -16.54 26.81 10.62
N ARG A 298 -16.66 25.86 11.55
CA ARG A 298 -17.65 24.79 11.51
C ARG A 298 -18.55 24.85 12.74
N SER A 299 -19.84 24.59 12.55
CA SER A 299 -20.77 24.29 13.64
C SER A 299 -20.97 22.79 13.74
N TYR A 300 -20.78 22.24 14.93
CA TYR A 300 -20.96 20.81 15.21
C TYR A 300 -22.24 20.61 16.01
N GLU A 301 -22.95 19.52 15.73
CA GLU A 301 -24.07 19.07 16.56
C GLU A 301 -23.52 18.26 17.74
N GLU A 302 -24.18 18.36 18.90
CA GLU A 302 -23.82 17.54 20.06
C GLU A 302 -24.07 16.06 19.74
N GLY A 303 -23.06 15.23 19.98
CA GLY A 303 -23.17 13.77 19.85
C GLY A 303 -22.56 13.05 21.03
N LEU A 304 -22.82 11.75 21.12
CA LEU A 304 -22.22 10.87 22.10
C LEU A 304 -20.77 10.53 21.71
N TRP A 305 -19.86 10.68 22.65
CA TRP A 305 -18.45 10.32 22.54
C TRP A 305 -18.04 9.45 23.73
N LEU A 306 -16.98 8.66 23.56
CA LEU A 306 -16.31 7.96 24.65
C LEU A 306 -15.03 8.68 25.02
N SER A 307 -14.92 9.08 26.29
CA SER A 307 -13.74 9.66 26.91
C SER A 307 -12.92 8.56 27.56
N GLY A 308 -11.61 8.56 27.30
CA GLY A 308 -10.65 7.80 28.10
C GLY A 308 -10.35 8.48 29.44
N PRO A 309 -9.50 7.86 30.27
CA PRO A 309 -8.96 8.51 31.46
C PRO A 309 -7.97 9.62 31.09
N ASN A 310 -7.79 10.57 32.00
CA ASN A 310 -6.78 11.61 31.87
C ASN A 310 -5.37 11.01 31.99
N ILE A 311 -4.55 11.10 30.94
CA ILE A 311 -3.19 10.56 30.92
C ILE A 311 -2.17 11.68 31.07
N THR A 312 -1.37 11.65 32.12
CA THR A 312 -0.20 12.53 32.26
C THR A 312 1.00 11.87 31.59
N ALA A 313 1.62 12.56 30.62
CA ALA A 313 2.76 12.04 29.87
C ALA A 313 3.74 13.17 29.50
N PRO A 314 5.05 12.87 29.31
CA PRO A 314 6.04 13.88 28.93
C PRO A 314 5.84 14.39 27.49
N THR A 315 5.26 13.57 26.62
CA THR A 315 5.04 13.89 25.20
C THR A 315 3.57 13.67 24.84
N TYR A 316 3.10 14.43 23.84
CA TYR A 316 1.79 14.28 23.22
C TYR A 316 1.62 12.89 22.63
N THR A 317 2.64 12.38 21.93
CA THR A 317 2.56 11.07 21.28
C THR A 317 2.33 9.95 22.29
N ASP A 318 3.02 10.00 23.44
CA ASP A 318 2.86 8.99 24.49
C ASP A 318 1.49 9.08 25.16
N GLY A 319 1.04 10.30 25.48
CA GLY A 319 -0.26 10.54 26.10
C GLY A 319 -1.42 10.12 25.21
N ALA A 320 -1.40 10.58 23.96
CA ALA A 320 -2.39 10.25 22.94
C ALA A 320 -2.42 8.74 22.65
N PHE A 321 -1.27 8.10 22.51
CA PHE A 321 -1.21 6.66 22.21
C PHE A 321 -1.69 5.79 23.38
N LYS A 322 -1.36 6.15 24.63
CA LYS A 322 -1.86 5.44 25.82
C LYS A 322 -3.38 5.54 25.93
N GLY A 323 -3.94 6.75 25.82
CA GLY A 323 -5.40 6.96 25.84
C GLY A 323 -6.11 6.25 24.68
N PHE A 324 -5.53 6.32 23.48
CA PHE A 324 -6.02 5.61 22.30
C PHE A 324 -6.09 4.11 22.54
N ARG A 325 -5.05 3.48 23.10
CA ARG A 325 -5.04 2.02 23.33
C ARG A 325 -6.14 1.55 24.27
N ILE A 326 -6.49 2.35 25.28
CA ILE A 326 -7.55 2.02 26.24
C ILE A 326 -8.90 1.98 25.52
N LEU A 327 -9.25 3.04 24.79
CA LEU A 327 -10.49 3.11 24.02
C LEU A 327 -10.53 2.09 22.87
N PHE A 328 -9.39 1.88 22.20
CA PHE A 328 -9.26 0.91 21.12
C PHE A 328 -9.45 -0.53 21.60
N ALA A 329 -8.97 -0.88 22.80
CA ALA A 329 -9.22 -2.20 23.38
C ALA A 329 -10.72 -2.45 23.55
N TYR A 330 -11.47 -1.45 24.06
CA TYR A 330 -12.92 -1.54 24.19
C TYR A 330 -13.62 -1.72 22.82
N TYR A 331 -13.22 -0.96 21.80
CA TYR A 331 -13.74 -1.11 20.43
C TYR A 331 -13.41 -2.49 19.81
N ASN A 332 -12.31 -3.14 20.22
CA ASN A 332 -11.93 -4.47 19.74
C ASN A 332 -12.49 -5.63 20.59
N GLY A 333 -13.57 -5.42 21.33
CA GLY A 333 -14.22 -6.50 22.07
C GLY A 333 -13.71 -6.72 23.49
N ASN A 334 -12.92 -5.79 24.05
CA ASN A 334 -12.70 -5.73 25.49
C ASN A 334 -13.89 -4.99 26.16
N ASN A 335 -15.07 -5.62 26.04
CA ASN A 335 -16.30 -5.24 26.69
C ASN A 335 -16.99 -6.53 27.17
N THR A 336 -17.97 -6.41 28.06
CA THR A 336 -18.64 -7.56 28.69
C THR A 336 -19.28 -8.52 27.67
N GLN A 337 -19.69 -8.01 26.50
CA GLN A 337 -20.31 -8.81 25.43
C GLN A 337 -19.31 -9.34 24.39
N HIS A 338 -18.01 -9.00 24.49
CA HIS A 338 -16.99 -9.32 23.47
C HIS A 338 -17.33 -8.86 22.04
N VAL A 339 -18.05 -7.76 21.89
CA VAL A 339 -18.51 -7.23 20.59
C VAL A 339 -17.52 -6.21 20.05
N THR A 340 -17.17 -6.31 18.77
CA THR A 340 -16.35 -5.31 18.09
C THR A 340 -17.20 -4.13 17.60
N ILE A 341 -16.69 -2.91 17.76
CA ILE A 341 -17.31 -1.66 17.33
C ILE A 341 -16.48 -1.07 16.18
N ASN A 342 -17.14 -0.63 15.12
CA ASN A 342 -16.46 0.00 13.99
C ASN A 342 -15.80 1.32 14.42
N MET A 343 -14.55 1.53 14.00
CA MET A 343 -13.82 2.77 14.25
C MET A 343 -14.45 3.95 13.52
N THR A 344 -14.39 5.12 14.15
CA THR A 344 -14.81 6.41 13.61
C THR A 344 -13.62 7.35 13.49
N ALA A 345 -13.79 8.46 12.79
CA ALA A 345 -12.83 9.56 12.74
C ALA A 345 -13.55 10.90 12.96
N PRO A 346 -12.89 11.93 13.49
CA PRO A 346 -11.52 11.92 14.02
C PRO A 346 -11.44 11.33 15.44
N VAL A 347 -10.23 10.94 15.83
CA VAL A 347 -9.87 10.80 17.24
C VAL A 347 -9.50 12.19 17.76
N LEU A 348 -10.23 12.67 18.78
CA LEU A 348 -9.94 13.95 19.40
C LEU A 348 -9.01 13.78 20.60
N VAL A 349 -8.09 14.72 20.78
CA VAL A 349 -7.21 14.79 21.94
C VAL A 349 -7.24 16.21 22.49
N ASP A 350 -7.76 16.36 23.70
CA ASP A 350 -7.67 17.61 24.46
C ASP A 350 -6.36 17.63 25.24
N ILE A 351 -5.68 18.78 25.17
CA ILE A 351 -4.38 18.99 25.81
C ILE A 351 -4.54 20.01 26.94
N GLN A 352 -4.29 19.59 28.18
CA GLN A 352 -4.34 20.44 29.37
C GLN A 352 -3.09 20.22 30.22
N ASN A 353 -2.13 21.15 30.21
CA ASN A 353 -0.93 21.12 31.08
C ASN A 353 -0.23 19.74 31.16
N SER A 354 0.10 19.14 30.00
CA SER A 354 0.71 17.80 29.87
C SER A 354 -0.16 16.62 30.32
N THR A 355 -1.44 16.88 30.56
CA THR A 355 -2.51 15.88 30.66
C THR A 355 -3.26 15.82 29.34
N TYR A 356 -3.43 14.60 28.83
CA TYR A 356 -4.08 14.31 27.55
C TYR A 356 -5.35 13.51 27.81
N ASN A 357 -6.47 13.99 27.28
CA ASN A 357 -7.72 13.24 27.27
C ASN A 357 -8.12 12.92 25.84
N VAL A 358 -8.38 11.64 25.57
CA VAL A 358 -8.67 11.12 24.23
C VAL A 358 -10.14 10.79 24.12
N TYR A 359 -10.75 11.16 22.99
CA TYR A 359 -12.16 10.92 22.71
C TYR A 359 -12.35 10.20 21.37
N PHE A 360 -13.20 9.17 21.39
CA PHE A 360 -13.69 8.49 20.18
C PHE A 360 -15.15 8.85 19.93
N TYR A 361 -15.46 9.26 18.70
CA TYR A 361 -16.83 9.49 18.29
C TYR A 361 -17.58 8.16 18.27
N VAL A 362 -18.77 8.10 18.87
CA VAL A 362 -19.57 6.89 18.85
C VAL A 362 -20.30 6.79 17.50
N PRO A 363 -20.28 5.62 16.80
CA PRO A 363 -20.99 5.44 15.53
C PRO A 363 -22.48 5.81 15.59
N LYS A 364 -23.08 6.33 14.50
CA LYS A 364 -24.49 6.77 14.46
C LYS A 364 -25.48 5.71 14.95
N LYS A 365 -25.18 4.44 14.70
CA LYS A 365 -25.99 3.30 15.18
C LYS A 365 -26.30 3.39 16.68
N TYR A 366 -25.35 3.86 17.49
CA TYR A 366 -25.48 3.95 18.94
C TYR A 366 -25.83 5.37 19.43
N GLN A 367 -25.96 6.33 18.52
CA GLN A 367 -26.45 7.68 18.84
C GLN A 367 -27.98 7.65 19.07
N THR A 368 -28.71 6.82 18.33
CA THR A 368 -30.18 6.76 18.32
C THR A 368 -30.74 5.50 18.99
N GLY A 369 -30.61 5.41 20.31
CA GLY A 369 -31.38 4.46 21.15
C GLY A 369 -30.87 3.01 21.23
N VAL A 370 -29.93 2.58 20.40
CA VAL A 370 -29.27 1.28 20.55
C VAL A 370 -28.26 1.35 21.70
N ALA A 371 -28.38 0.45 22.67
CA ALA A 371 -27.45 0.41 23.80
C ALA A 371 -26.02 0.07 23.33
N LEU A 372 -25.08 0.93 23.70
CA LEU A 372 -23.64 0.69 23.53
C LEU A 372 -23.18 -0.47 24.44
N PRO A 373 -22.25 -1.35 24.00
CA PRO A 373 -21.72 -2.44 24.83
C PRO A 373 -21.30 -1.97 26.23
N THR A 374 -21.56 -2.79 27.26
CA THR A 374 -21.28 -2.35 28.63
C THR A 374 -19.78 -2.26 28.88
N LEU A 375 -19.39 -1.17 29.52
CA LEU A 375 -18.00 -0.90 29.90
C LEU A 375 -17.56 -1.90 30.98
N LEU A 376 -16.33 -2.40 30.87
CA LEU A 376 -15.74 -3.28 31.89
C LEU A 376 -15.17 -2.50 33.08
N THR A 377 -14.82 -1.23 32.87
CA THR A 377 -14.09 -0.39 33.82
C THR A 377 -14.68 1.02 33.82
N ASP A 378 -14.71 1.66 34.99
CA ASP A 378 -15.18 3.04 35.17
C ASP A 378 -14.22 4.12 34.59
N GLU A 379 -13.07 3.70 34.06
CA GLU A 379 -12.09 4.58 33.41
C GLU A 379 -12.60 5.22 32.12
N ILE A 380 -13.48 4.51 31.40
CA ILE A 380 -14.08 5.00 30.16
C ILE A 380 -15.41 5.66 30.52
N LYS A 381 -15.65 6.87 30.00
CA LYS A 381 -16.89 7.63 30.29
C LYS A 381 -17.61 8.00 29.01
N LYS A 382 -18.93 7.95 29.04
CA LYS A 382 -19.80 8.50 28.00
C LYS A 382 -19.92 10.01 28.21
N VAL A 383 -19.63 10.80 27.20
CA VAL A 383 -19.67 12.27 27.24
C VAL A 383 -20.34 12.82 25.99
N ASN A 384 -21.07 13.93 26.12
CA ASN A 384 -21.60 14.65 24.96
C ASN A 384 -20.62 15.75 24.55
N LEU A 385 -20.23 15.75 23.28
CA LEU A 385 -19.30 16.72 22.69
C LEU A 385 -19.79 17.13 21.28
N PRO A 386 -19.41 18.33 20.80
CA PRO A 386 -18.63 19.35 21.52
C PRO A 386 -19.47 20.19 22.49
N LYS A 387 -18.82 20.76 23.52
CA LYS A 387 -19.46 21.71 24.47
C LYS A 387 -19.48 23.16 23.98
N PHE A 388 -19.08 23.37 22.73
CA PHE A 388 -19.00 24.67 22.09
C PHE A 388 -19.87 24.66 20.82
N LYS A 389 -20.41 25.83 20.45
CA LYS A 389 -21.29 25.96 19.28
C LYS A 389 -20.51 25.94 17.95
N TYR A 390 -19.34 26.57 17.93
CA TYR A 390 -18.50 26.70 16.74
C TYR A 390 -17.05 26.27 17.03
N ALA A 391 -16.38 25.74 16.02
CA ALA A 391 -14.94 25.52 16.05
C ALA A 391 -14.28 26.19 14.86
N ALA A 392 -13.19 26.92 15.13
CA ALA A 392 -12.25 27.33 14.11
C ALA A 392 -11.28 26.17 13.87
N VAL A 393 -11.18 25.74 12.62
CA VAL A 393 -10.46 24.52 12.22
C VAL A 393 -9.35 24.86 11.24
N ARG A 394 -8.15 24.36 11.55
CA ARG A 394 -7.00 24.36 10.65
C ARG A 394 -6.52 22.94 10.39
N ARG A 395 -6.04 22.66 9.18
CA ARG A 395 -5.66 21.35 8.66
C ARG A 395 -4.20 21.39 8.29
N PHE A 396 -3.52 20.29 8.60
CA PHE A 396 -2.12 20.11 8.28
C PHE A 396 -1.84 18.64 7.99
N GLY A 397 -0.78 18.39 7.24
CA GLY A 397 -0.34 17.05 6.87
C GLY A 397 0.77 16.51 7.78
N GLY A 398 1.13 15.24 7.57
CA GLY A 398 2.26 14.60 8.25
C GLY A 398 1.92 13.98 9.61
N PHE A 399 2.95 13.69 10.39
CA PHE A 399 2.82 13.14 11.74
C PHE A 399 2.61 14.27 12.76
N ILE A 400 1.73 14.03 13.73
CA ILE A 400 1.47 14.98 14.81
C ILE A 400 2.61 14.92 15.82
N SER A 401 3.24 16.07 16.04
CA SER A 401 4.26 16.33 17.06
C SER A 401 3.95 17.63 17.81
N GLU A 402 4.53 17.82 18.99
CA GLU A 402 4.38 19.03 19.80
C GLU A 402 4.75 20.29 19.01
N LEU A 403 5.81 20.21 18.19
CA LEU A 403 6.24 21.29 17.30
C LEU A 403 5.16 21.64 16.27
N SER A 404 4.59 20.63 15.61
CA SER A 404 3.52 20.86 14.63
C SER A 404 2.24 21.41 15.28
N ILE A 405 1.87 20.91 16.46
CA ILE A 405 0.70 21.41 17.21
C ILE A 405 0.91 22.89 17.55
N GLY A 406 2.07 23.25 18.10
CA GLY A 406 2.39 24.63 18.46
C GLY A 406 2.39 25.57 17.26
N LEU A 407 3.04 25.17 16.15
CA LEU A 407 3.14 25.96 14.92
C LEU A 407 1.76 26.19 14.28
N GLU A 408 0.97 25.13 14.11
CA GLU A 408 -0.33 25.24 13.45
C GLU A 408 -1.36 25.96 14.34
N THR A 409 -1.28 25.78 15.66
CA THR A 409 -2.11 26.54 16.61
C THR A 409 -1.78 28.03 16.56
N ALA A 410 -0.49 28.40 16.58
CA ALA A 410 -0.07 29.79 16.47
C ALA A 410 -0.50 30.41 15.14
N THR A 411 -0.40 29.64 14.04
CA THR A 411 -0.81 30.09 12.71
C THR A 411 -2.32 30.29 12.63
N LEU A 412 -3.12 29.37 13.16
CA LEU A 412 -4.59 29.51 13.24
C LEU A 412 -4.98 30.73 14.09
N LYS A 413 -4.36 30.92 15.25
CA LYS A 413 -4.63 32.10 16.10
C LYS A 413 -4.30 33.40 15.37
N LYS A 414 -3.21 33.42 14.59
CA LYS A 414 -2.82 34.57 13.78
C LYS A 414 -3.82 34.82 12.64
N SER A 415 -4.26 33.78 11.93
CA SER A 415 -5.23 33.92 10.83
C SER A 415 -6.61 34.39 11.29
N LEU A 416 -6.95 34.17 12.56
CA LEU A 416 -8.19 34.65 13.17
C LEU A 416 -8.15 36.14 13.57
N GLN A 417 -6.96 36.74 13.70
CA GLN A 417 -6.82 38.16 14.07
C GLN A 417 -7.39 39.08 12.99
N GLY A 418 -8.21 40.05 13.38
CA GLY A 418 -8.86 40.96 12.43
C GLY A 418 -10.07 40.36 11.71
N THR A 419 -10.46 39.13 12.03
CA THR A 419 -11.71 38.52 11.56
C THR A 419 -12.81 38.62 12.63
N PRO A 420 -14.10 38.51 12.27
CA PRO A 420 -15.19 38.43 13.26
C PRO A 420 -15.06 37.27 14.25
N TYR A 421 -14.21 36.28 13.95
CA TYR A 421 -14.01 35.07 14.75
C TYR A 421 -12.77 35.14 15.64
N GLN A 422 -12.21 36.33 15.89
CA GLN A 422 -11.01 36.51 16.71
C GLN A 422 -11.15 35.92 18.12
N GLN A 423 -12.36 35.88 18.68
CA GLN A 423 -12.66 35.26 19.97
C GLN A 423 -12.31 33.76 20.01
N ALA A 424 -12.31 33.07 18.87
CA ALA A 424 -11.90 31.67 18.79
C ALA A 424 -10.44 31.46 19.21
N ALA A 425 -9.57 32.47 19.10
CA ALA A 425 -8.16 32.36 19.45
C ALA A 425 -7.90 32.08 20.95
N THR A 426 -8.87 32.36 21.83
CA THR A 426 -8.80 32.06 23.27
C THR A 426 -9.41 30.71 23.65
N GLY A 427 -10.00 29.99 22.70
CA GLY A 427 -10.61 28.69 22.92
C GLY A 427 -9.61 27.60 23.32
N PRO A 428 -10.09 26.50 23.95
CA PRO A 428 -9.28 25.33 24.21
C PRO A 428 -8.80 24.70 22.89
N VAL A 429 -7.57 24.17 22.90
CA VAL A 429 -6.96 23.51 21.75
C VAL A 429 -7.27 22.03 21.80
N THR A 430 -7.97 21.54 20.76
CA THR A 430 -8.22 20.12 20.55
C THR A 430 -7.53 19.69 19.26
N VAL A 431 -6.82 18.57 19.30
CA VAL A 431 -6.18 17.97 18.12
C VAL A 431 -7.07 16.86 17.59
N ALA A 432 -7.33 16.84 16.28
CA ALA A 432 -8.16 15.83 15.64
C ALA A 432 -7.34 15.02 14.61
N GLY A 433 -7.19 13.71 14.85
CA GLY A 433 -6.46 12.80 13.95
C GLY A 433 -7.41 11.91 13.15
N TYR A 434 -7.22 11.85 11.82
CA TYR A 434 -8.11 11.08 10.92
C TYR A 434 -7.50 9.75 10.41
N ASN A 435 -6.18 9.61 10.46
CA ASN A 435 -5.47 8.49 9.86
C ASN A 435 -4.98 7.47 10.89
N SER A 436 -4.99 6.19 10.48
CA SER A 436 -4.41 5.09 11.25
C SER A 436 -2.91 5.32 11.51
N PRO A 437 -2.35 4.86 12.65
CA PRO A 437 -0.91 4.92 12.90
C PRO A 437 -0.05 4.25 11.80
N PHE A 438 -0.61 3.29 11.06
CA PHE A 438 0.10 2.56 9.99
C PHE A 438 0.07 3.26 8.62
N GLU A 439 -0.67 4.35 8.48
CA GLU A 439 -0.74 5.13 7.23
C GLU A 439 0.42 6.15 7.15
N LEU A 440 1.36 5.91 6.23
CA LEU A 440 2.59 6.72 6.13
C LEU A 440 2.46 7.97 5.23
N PHE A 441 1.49 8.00 4.31
CA PHE A 441 1.35 9.05 3.28
C PHE A 441 -0.03 9.71 3.29
N ASN A 442 -0.12 10.94 2.79
CA ASN A 442 -1.37 11.72 2.68
C ASN A 442 -2.17 11.82 3.99
N ARG A 443 -1.45 11.90 5.12
CA ARG A 443 -2.05 12.08 6.45
C ARG A 443 -2.73 13.44 6.55
N VAL A 444 -3.85 13.47 7.23
CA VAL A 444 -4.62 14.69 7.53
C VAL A 444 -4.91 14.74 9.01
N ASN A 445 -4.54 15.86 9.60
CA ASN A 445 -4.81 16.20 10.99
C ASN A 445 -5.44 17.60 11.04
N GLU A 446 -6.20 17.86 12.09
CA GLU A 446 -6.82 19.15 12.34
C GLU A 446 -6.47 19.69 13.74
N ILE A 447 -6.38 21.02 13.85
CA ILE A 447 -6.40 21.77 15.11
C ILE A 447 -7.75 22.45 15.19
N TRP A 448 -8.45 22.27 16.31
CA TRP A 448 -9.74 22.87 16.60
C TRP A 448 -9.59 23.85 17.76
N LEU A 449 -10.15 25.06 17.58
CA LEU A 449 -10.35 26.04 18.64
C LEU A 449 -11.84 26.27 18.83
N GLY A 450 -12.40 25.77 19.94
CA GLY A 450 -13.82 25.86 20.25
C GLY A 450 -14.22 27.24 20.79
N PHE A 451 -15.35 27.77 20.34
CA PHE A 451 -15.96 29.03 20.81
C PHE A 451 -17.48 29.01 20.65
N ASN A 452 -18.16 29.99 21.24
CA ASN A 452 -19.63 30.07 21.28
C ASN A 452 -20.17 31.23 20.46
#